data_AF-A0A2P5AD95-F1
#
_entry.id   AF-A0A2P5AD95-F1
#
_cell.length_a   1.000
_cell.length_b   1.000
_cell.length_c   1.000
_cell.angle_alpha   90.00
_cell.angle_beta   90.00
_cell.angle_gamma   90.00
#
_symmetry.space_group_name_H-M   'P 1'
#
loop_
_entity.id
_entity.type
_entity.pdbx_description
1 polymer ?
#
loop_
_entity_poly.entity_id
_entity_poly.type
_entity_poly.pdbx_seq_one_letter_code
_entity_poly.pdbx_strand_id
1 'polypeptide(L)'
;MASYLQVQWTVLLLGFMLMISGAMGAAPREPVNVPFGRNYAPTWAFDHIKYFNGGSDIQLHLDKYTGKLTPEPLLHTLSLPFILYSH
;
A
#
# COMPACT_ATOMS: atom_id res chain seq x y z
N MET A 1 46.01 -37.06 -7.91
CA MET A 1 44.65 -37.26 -7.35
C MET A 1 44.16 -36.04 -6.58
N ALA A 2 44.93 -35.49 -5.62
CA ALA A 2 44.54 -34.30 -4.86
C ALA A 2 44.28 -33.04 -5.71
N SER A 3 45.05 -32.82 -6.78
CA SER A 3 44.86 -31.69 -7.70
C SER A 3 43.51 -31.69 -8.43
N TYR A 4 43.02 -32.87 -8.83
CA TYR A 4 41.71 -33.01 -9.49
C TYR A 4 40.56 -32.74 -8.54
N LEU A 5 40.67 -33.19 -7.29
CA LEU A 5 39.69 -32.90 -6.25
C LEU A 5 39.63 -31.40 -5.95
N GLN A 6 40.78 -30.74 -5.87
CA GLN A 6 40.85 -29.28 -5.64
C GLN A 6 40.20 -28.48 -6.76
N VAL A 7 40.41 -28.86 -8.03
CA VAL A 7 39.76 -28.21 -9.19
C VAL A 7 38.25 -28.46 -9.18
N GLN A 8 37.79 -29.64 -8.77
CA GLN A 8 36.36 -29.93 -8.68
C GLN A 8 35.68 -29.07 -7.60
N TRP A 9 36.30 -28.92 -6.42
CA TRP A 9 35.77 -28.08 -5.35
C TRP A 9 35.70 -26.60 -5.76
N THR A 10 36.73 -26.08 -6.45
CA THR A 10 36.72 -24.67 -6.89
C THR A 10 35.64 -24.41 -7.92
N VAL A 11 35.39 -25.33 -8.86
CA VAL A 11 34.33 -25.21 -9.85
C VAL A 11 32.95 -25.23 -9.19
N LEU A 12 32.72 -26.10 -8.21
CA LEU A 12 31.45 -26.17 -7.47
C LEU A 12 31.20 -24.88 -6.67
N LEU A 13 32.24 -24.34 -6.03
CA LEU A 13 32.16 -23.12 -5.22
C LEU A 13 31.90 -21.89 -6.10
N LEU A 14 32.54 -21.82 -7.27
CA LEU A 14 32.30 -20.77 -8.26
C LEU A 14 30.88 -20.84 -8.83
N GLY A 15 30.39 -22.04 -9.16
CA GLY A 15 29.01 -22.24 -9.61
C GLY A 15 27.98 -21.78 -8.58
N PHE A 16 28.22 -22.08 -7.29
CA PHE A 16 27.34 -21.63 -6.20
C PHE A 16 27.33 -20.11 -6.02
N MET A 17 28.50 -19.45 -6.10
CA MET A 17 28.60 -17.99 -6.04
C MET A 17 27.85 -17.30 -7.18
N LEU A 18 27.91 -17.86 -8.39
CA LEU A 18 27.18 -17.33 -9.55
C LEU A 18 25.66 -17.42 -9.34
N MET A 19 25.15 -18.52 -8.77
CA MET A 19 23.72 -18.65 -8.46
C MET A 19 23.24 -17.62 -7.43
N ILE A 20 24.07 -17.27 -6.44
CA ILE A 20 23.74 -16.25 -5.45
C ILE A 20 23.71 -14.85 -6.08
N SER A 21 24.63 -14.56 -7.00
CA SER A 21 24.70 -13.25 -7.67
C SER A 21 23.50 -12.93 -8.55
N GLY A 22 22.79 -13.94 -9.05
CA GLY A 22 21.62 -13.79 -9.92
C GLY A 22 20.31 -13.49 -9.19
N ALA A 23 20.26 -13.59 -7.86
CA ALA A 23 19.05 -13.34 -7.07
C ALA A 23 18.83 -11.84 -6.84
N MET A 24 18.70 -11.06 -7.92
CA MET A 24 18.20 -9.68 -7.83
C MET A 24 16.68 -9.73 -7.73
N GLY A 25 16.13 -9.29 -6.60
CA GLY A 25 14.69 -9.10 -6.46
C GLY A 25 14.18 -8.12 -7.51
N ALA A 26 13.07 -8.45 -8.17
CA ALA A 26 12.42 -7.52 -9.10
C ALA A 26 12.06 -6.22 -8.36
N ALA A 27 12.19 -5.09 -9.04
CA ALA A 27 11.72 -3.81 -8.50
C ALA A 27 10.23 -3.94 -8.11
N PRO A 28 9.81 -3.35 -6.97
CA PRO A 28 8.39 -3.29 -6.62
C PRO A 28 7.57 -2.75 -7.79
N ARG A 29 6.38 -3.32 -8.01
CA ARG A 29 5.48 -2.85 -9.06
C ARG A 29 5.09 -1.40 -8.79
N GLU A 30 5.07 -0.58 -9.84
CA GLU A 30 4.60 0.80 -9.76
C GLU A 30 3.17 0.86 -9.20
N PRO A 31 2.83 1.90 -8.40
CA PRO A 31 1.48 2.11 -7.92
C PRO A 31 0.52 2.24 -9.10
N VAL A 32 -0.43 1.31 -9.19
CA VAL A 32 -1.47 1.36 -10.22
C VAL A 32 -2.62 2.20 -9.70
N ASN A 33 -2.99 3.26 -10.44
CA ASN A 33 -4.19 4.02 -10.14
C ASN A 33 -5.42 3.12 -10.32
N VAL A 34 -6.21 2.97 -9.26
CA VAL A 34 -7.42 2.14 -9.23
C VAL A 34 -8.60 2.97 -8.76
N PRO A 35 -9.82 2.69 -9.24
CA PRO A 35 -11.00 3.36 -8.75
C PRO A 35 -11.15 3.19 -7.24
N PHE A 36 -11.55 4.26 -6.57
CA PHE A 36 -11.68 4.34 -5.12
C PHE A 36 -12.50 3.18 -4.53
N GLY A 37 -13.61 2.81 -5.17
CA GLY A 37 -14.48 1.71 -4.74
C GLY A 37 -13.84 0.32 -4.78
N ARG A 38 -12.63 0.17 -5.32
CA ARG A 38 -11.88 -1.09 -5.29
C ARG A 38 -11.27 -1.38 -3.93
N ASN A 39 -10.81 -0.34 -3.23
CA ASN A 39 -10.09 -0.49 -1.97
C ASN A 39 -10.80 0.19 -0.79
N TYR A 40 -11.72 1.12 -1.06
CA TYR A 40 -12.33 1.93 -0.02
C TYR A 40 -13.85 1.95 -0.15
N ALA A 41 -14.52 1.67 0.97
CA ALA A 41 -15.96 1.85 1.11
C ALA A 41 -16.22 3.05 2.04
N PRO A 42 -17.05 4.02 1.61
CA PRO A 42 -17.42 5.12 2.47
C PRO A 42 -18.34 4.65 3.60
N THR A 43 -18.08 5.11 4.81
CA THR A 43 -18.80 4.71 6.03
C THR A 43 -19.83 5.75 6.47
N TRP A 44 -19.68 7.01 6.04
CA TRP A 44 -20.53 8.13 6.41
C TRP A 44 -20.51 9.22 5.32
N ALA A 45 -21.56 10.06 5.28
CA ALA A 45 -21.71 11.18 4.34
C ALA A 45 -21.54 10.79 2.86
N PHE A 46 -22.26 9.76 2.42
CA PHE A 46 -22.26 9.27 1.03
C PHE A 46 -22.65 10.35 0.02
N ASP A 47 -23.54 11.25 0.42
CA ASP A 47 -24.02 12.40 -0.36
C ASP A 47 -22.92 13.47 -0.56
N HIS A 48 -21.85 13.42 0.23
CA HIS A 48 -20.74 14.35 0.18
C HIS A 48 -19.51 13.83 -0.58
N ILE A 49 -19.63 12.65 -1.20
CA ILE A 49 -18.56 12.05 -2.00
C ILE A 49 -18.97 12.09 -3.48
N LYS A 50 -18.28 12.92 -4.26
CA LYS A 50 -18.49 12.99 -5.71
C LYS A 50 -17.43 12.16 -6.42
N TYR A 51 -17.91 11.22 -7.23
CA TYR A 51 -17.06 10.38 -8.08
C TYR A 51 -16.93 11.01 -9.46
N PHE A 52 -15.69 11.14 -9.92
CA PHE A 52 -15.35 11.57 -11.27
C PHE A 52 -14.58 10.45 -11.97
N ASN A 53 -14.59 10.42 -13.31
CA ASN A 53 -13.84 9.44 -14.10
C ASN A 53 -14.10 7.98 -13.66
N GLY A 54 -15.36 7.62 -13.43
CA GLY A 54 -15.73 6.27 -12.98
C GLY A 54 -15.24 5.91 -11.56
N GLY A 55 -14.91 6.91 -10.74
CA GLY A 55 -14.39 6.73 -9.38
C GLY A 55 -12.86 6.70 -9.29
N SER A 56 -12.15 7.01 -10.37
CA SER A 56 -10.69 7.22 -10.33
C SER A 56 -10.31 8.47 -9.56
N ASP A 57 -11.16 9.50 -9.60
CA ASP A 57 -10.99 10.74 -8.84
C ASP A 57 -12.21 10.96 -7.97
N ILE A 58 -11.99 11.39 -6.74
CA ILE A 58 -13.07 11.71 -5.80
C ILE A 58 -12.87 13.10 -5.20
N GLN A 59 -13.96 13.81 -4.96
CA GLN A 59 -13.94 15.03 -4.16
C GLN A 59 -14.85 14.85 -2.95
N LEU A 60 -14.30 15.15 -1.78
CA LEU A 60 -15.04 15.19 -0.53
C LEU A 60 -15.53 16.63 -0.30
N HIS A 61 -16.84 16.81 -0.29
CA HIS A 61 -17.47 18.09 0.00
C HIS A 61 -17.78 18.18 1.50
N LEU A 62 -16.94 18.88 2.27
CA LEU A 62 -17.24 19.15 3.67
C LEU A 62 -18.12 20.39 3.79
N ASP A 63 -19.29 20.25 4.40
CA ASP A 63 -20.12 21.40 4.78
C ASP A 63 -20.12 21.62 6.31
N LYS A 64 -20.56 22.81 6.72
CA LYS A 64 -20.61 23.21 8.13
C LYS A 64 -21.64 22.43 8.97
N TYR A 65 -22.53 21.67 8.35
CA TYR A 65 -23.60 20.92 9.01
C TYR A 65 -23.26 19.43 9.19
N THR A 66 -22.23 18.94 8.49
CA THR A 66 -21.74 17.55 8.55
C THR A 66 -20.39 17.39 9.24
N GLY A 67 -19.65 18.49 9.46
CA GLY A 67 -18.49 18.55 10.36
C GLY A 67 -18.84 19.19 11.70
N LYS A 68 -19.54 18.48 12.59
CA LYS A 68 -19.93 19.02 13.91
C LYS A 68 -18.73 19.01 14.88
N LEU A 69 -17.91 20.06 14.88
CA LEU A 69 -17.06 20.40 16.01
C LEU A 69 -17.92 21.09 17.07
N THR A 70 -18.47 20.30 17.99
CA THR A 70 -19.13 20.82 19.20
C THR A 70 -18.08 21.46 20.12
N PRO A 71 -18.28 22.71 20.60
CA PRO A 71 -17.36 23.34 21.53
C PRO A 71 -17.66 22.87 22.96
N GLU A 72 -16.90 21.91 23.48
CA GLU A 72 -16.86 21.60 24.93
C GLU A 72 -15.48 21.01 25.25
N PRO A 73 -14.73 21.57 26.22
CA PRO A 73 -13.29 21.36 26.35
C PRO A 73 -12.97 20.17 27.26
N LEU A 74 -13.58 19.01 27.06
CA LEU A 74 -13.26 17.80 27.82
C LEU A 74 -13.55 16.59 26.95
N LEU A 75 -12.50 16.03 26.34
CA LEU A 75 -12.27 14.59 26.08
C LEU A 75 -11.14 14.45 25.06
N HIS A 76 -9.90 14.37 25.56
CA HIS A 76 -8.89 13.56 24.89
C HIS A 76 -9.53 12.18 24.66
N THR A 77 -9.50 11.69 23.42
CA THR A 77 -10.07 10.40 22.94
C THR A 77 -11.54 10.38 22.56
N LEU A 78 -11.97 11.03 21.45
CA LEU A 78 -13.09 10.52 20.65
C LEU A 78 -12.94 10.84 19.15
N SER A 79 -12.85 9.75 18.38
CA SER A 79 -13.30 9.56 16.99
C SER A 79 -13.09 10.69 15.99
N LEU A 80 -11.95 10.64 15.29
CA LEU A 80 -11.96 10.98 13.87
C LEU A 80 -13.10 10.15 13.22
N PRO A 81 -14.06 10.74 12.48
CA PRO A 81 -14.98 9.92 11.71
C PRO A 81 -14.11 9.10 10.77
N PHE A 82 -14.23 7.78 10.87
CA PHE A 82 -13.39 6.82 10.17
C PHE A 82 -13.80 6.86 8.68
N ILE A 83 -13.29 7.84 7.92
CA ILE A 83 -13.82 8.20 6.58
C ILE A 83 -13.72 7.02 5.60
N LEU A 84 -12.80 6.07 5.82
CA LEU A 84 -12.53 4.96 4.90
C LEU A 84 -12.16 3.69 5.68
N TYR A 85 -12.77 2.56 5.34
CA TYR A 85 -12.27 1.24 5.72
C TYR A 85 -11.70 0.54 4.48
N SER A 86 -10.49 -0.01 4.60
CA SER A 86 -9.89 -0.89 3.57
C SER A 86 -10.52 -2.27 3.70
N HIS A 87 -10.99 -2.84 2.59
CA HIS A 87 -11.34 -4.27 2.54
C HIS A 87 -10.13 -5.16 2.82
#